data_AF-A0A923ZTZ7-F1
#
_entry.id   AF-A0A923ZTZ7-F1
#
_cell.length_a   1.000
_cell.length_b   1.000
_cell.length_c   1.000
_cell.angle_alpha   90.00
_cell.angle_beta   90.00
_cell.angle_gamma   90.00
#
_symmetry.space_group_name_H-M   'P 1'
#
loop_
_entity.id
_entity.type
_entity.pdbx_description
1 polymer ?
#
loop_
_entity_poly.entity_id
_entity_poly.type
_entity_poly.pdbx_seq_one_letter_code
_entity_poly.pdbx_strand_id
1 'polypeptide(L)'
;MKKIFFVSIILLLLSTSVSMAQCAMCRMTVESTVSNGRSQIASNLNTAILYLLMAPYILSAVIGYLWWSSSKRNISPVTLLRQRIRKAFSQV
;
A
#
# COMPACT_ATOMS: atom_id res chain seq x y z
N MET A 1 -29.43 14.48 -14.91
CA MET A 1 -28.90 13.33 -14.13
C MET A 1 -27.39 13.39 -13.90
N LYS A 2 -26.54 13.56 -14.92
CA LYS A 2 -25.07 13.64 -14.74
C LYS A 2 -24.59 14.75 -13.79
N LYS A 3 -25.23 15.93 -13.82
CA LYS A 3 -24.92 17.05 -12.90
C LYS A 3 -25.27 16.73 -11.44
N ILE A 4 -26.41 16.06 -11.20
CA ILE A 4 -26.84 15.63 -9.86
C ILE A 4 -25.89 14.56 -9.32
N PHE A 5 -25.48 13.62 -10.16
CA PHE A 5 -24.48 12.62 -9.81
C PHE A 5 -23.13 13.25 -9.44
N PHE A 6 -22.67 14.24 -10.22
CA PHE A 6 -21.42 14.95 -9.96
C PHE A 6 -21.48 15.77 -8.66
N VAL A 7 -22.60 16.45 -8.40
CA VAL A 7 -22.82 17.19 -7.15
C VAL A 7 -22.88 16.24 -5.95
N SER A 8 -23.52 15.07 -6.08
CA SER A 8 -23.56 14.06 -5.03
C SER A 8 -22.17 13.52 -4.67
N ILE A 9 -21.32 13.26 -5.67
CA ILE A 9 -19.93 12.85 -5.46
C ILE A 9 -19.12 13.93 -4.73
N ILE A 10 -19.28 15.18 -5.12
CA ILE A 10 -18.59 16.30 -4.45
C ILE A 10 -19.06 16.40 -3.00
N LEU A 11 -20.36 16.30 -2.73
CA LEU A 11 -20.90 16.38 -1.38
C LEU A 11 -20.41 15.22 -0.49
N LEU A 12 -20.25 14.02 -1.06
CA LEU A 12 -19.67 12.87 -0.36
C LEU A 12 -18.19 13.08 -0.04
N LEU A 13 -17.41 13.63 -0.96
CA LEU A 13 -15.98 13.94 -0.75
C LEU A 13 -15.77 15.03 0.31
N LEU A 14 -16.71 15.96 0.44
CA LEU A 14 -16.68 17.01 1.46
C LEU A 14 -17.26 16.56 2.81
N SER A 15 -17.84 15.36 2.88
CA SER A 15 -18.41 14.85 4.13
C SER A 15 -17.28 14.43 5.09
N THR A 16 -16.97 15.32 6.02
CA THR A 16 -16.08 15.01 7.15
C THR A 16 -16.95 14.56 8.32
N SER A 17 -17.01 13.25 8.55
CA SER A 17 -17.69 12.71 9.73
C SER A 17 -16.75 12.83 10.94
N VAL A 18 -17.25 13.43 12.02
CA VAL A 18 -16.60 13.35 13.32
C VAL A 18 -16.73 11.90 13.78
N SER A 19 -15.71 11.08 13.50
CA SER A 19 -15.78 9.64 13.69
C SER A 19 -15.79 9.29 15.18
N MET A 20 -16.96 9.19 15.77
CA MET A 20 -17.13 8.33 16.95
C MET A 20 -16.96 6.89 16.45
N ALA A 21 -15.97 6.16 16.98
CA ALA A 21 -15.54 4.85 16.47
C ALA A 21 -16.74 3.94 16.16
N GLN A 22 -16.99 3.69 14.87
CA GLN A 22 -18.19 2.99 14.39
C GLN A 22 -18.07 1.45 14.39
N CYS A 23 -16.94 0.92 14.82
CA CYS A 23 -16.73 -0.53 14.91
C CYS A 23 -16.60 -0.94 16.38
N ALA A 24 -17.41 -1.92 16.83
CA ALA A 24 -17.42 -2.42 18.20
C ALA A 24 -16.03 -2.88 18.69
N MET A 25 -15.18 -3.35 17.77
CA MET A 25 -13.80 -3.75 18.04
C MET A 25 -12.89 -2.57 18.43
N CYS A 26 -13.08 -1.42 17.78
CA CYS A 26 -12.32 -0.21 18.08
C CYS A 26 -12.73 0.37 19.45
N ARG A 27 -14.03 0.33 19.76
CA ARG A 27 -14.57 0.83 21.04
C ARG A 27 -14.04 0.04 22.25
N MET A 28 -14.04 -1.29 22.17
CA MET A 28 -13.55 -2.15 23.26
C MET A 28 -12.06 -1.95 23.55
N THR A 29 -11.25 -1.72 22.51
CA THR A 29 -9.81 -1.46 22.64
C THR A 29 -9.54 -0.09 23.30
N VAL A 30 -10.37 0.91 23.01
CA VAL A 30 -10.29 2.25 23.62
C VAL A 30 -10.74 2.22 25.08
N GLU A 31 -11.89 1.61 25.38
CA GLU A 31 -12.42 1.53 26.75
C GLU A 31 -11.47 0.75 27.69
N SER A 32 -10.85 -0.34 27.20
CA SER A 32 -9.83 -1.08 27.96
C SER A 32 -8.54 -0.26 28.17
N THR A 33 -8.15 0.59 27.22
CA THR A 33 -6.95 1.43 27.35
C THR A 33 -7.17 2.65 28.26
N VAL A 34 -8.37 3.23 28.23
CA VAL A 34 -8.78 4.34 29.12
C VAL A 34 -8.97 3.85 30.56
N SER A 35 -9.62 2.72 30.78
CA SER A 35 -9.81 2.14 32.13
C SER A 35 -8.49 1.78 32.83
N ASN A 36 -7.44 1.47 32.06
CA ASN A 36 -6.08 1.25 32.56
C ASN A 36 -5.26 2.55 32.75
N GLY A 37 -5.89 3.73 32.71
CA GLY A 37 -5.24 5.02 32.96
C GLY A 37 -4.35 5.55 31.83
N ARG A 38 -4.38 4.93 30.64
CA ARG A 38 -3.55 5.30 29.48
C ARG A 38 -4.34 6.03 28.40
N SER A 39 -5.08 7.06 28.78
CA SER A 39 -5.94 7.87 27.89
C SER A 39 -5.23 8.48 26.67
N GLN A 40 -3.92 8.71 26.77
CA GLN A 40 -3.06 9.22 25.67
C GLN A 40 -2.93 8.23 24.49
N ILE A 41 -3.04 6.93 24.76
CA ILE A 41 -2.97 5.88 23.73
C ILE A 41 -4.33 5.75 23.02
N ALA A 42 -5.42 5.98 23.76
CA ALA A 42 -6.78 5.93 23.26
C ALA A 42 -7.08 7.02 22.20
N SER A 43 -6.47 8.21 22.30
CA SER A 43 -6.66 9.29 21.32
C SER A 43 -5.95 9.05 19.98
N ASN A 44 -5.00 8.11 19.91
CA ASN A 44 -4.18 7.83 18.72
C ASN A 44 -4.57 6.54 17.98
N LEU A 45 -5.74 5.97 18.26
CA LEU A 45 -6.20 4.72 17.65
C LEU A 45 -6.32 4.81 16.11
N ASN A 46 -6.82 5.92 15.59
CA ASN A 46 -6.97 6.12 14.14
C ASN A 46 -5.61 6.06 13.42
N THR A 47 -4.56 6.58 14.06
CA THR A 47 -3.18 6.50 13.56
C THR A 47 -2.69 5.05 13.54
N ALA A 48 -3.03 4.24 14.56
CA ALA A 48 -2.66 2.83 14.62
C ALA A 48 -3.35 1.99 13.53
N ILE A 49 -4.63 2.25 13.24
CA ILE A 49 -5.38 1.58 12.17
C ILE A 49 -4.75 1.89 10.80
N LEU A 50 -4.41 3.17 10.56
CA LEU A 50 -3.68 3.55 9.34
C LEU A 50 -2.33 2.84 9.24
N TYR A 51 -1.58 2.74 10.34
CA TYR A 51 -0.29 2.06 10.35
C TYR A 51 -0.41 0.56 10.01
N LEU A 52 -1.38 -0.13 10.61
CA LEU A 52 -1.65 -1.55 10.34
C LEU A 52 -2.15 -1.78 8.92
N LEU A 53 -2.97 -0.87 8.38
CA LEU A 53 -3.43 -0.93 7.00
C LEU A 53 -2.30 -0.69 6.00
N MET A 54 -1.37 0.23 6.28
CA MET A 54 -0.25 0.54 5.38
C MET A 54 0.81 -0.59 5.33
N ALA A 55 0.98 -1.34 6.41
CA ALA A 55 1.97 -2.41 6.52
C ALA A 55 1.93 -3.44 5.37
N PRO A 56 0.78 -4.08 5.02
CA PRO A 56 0.72 -5.04 3.91
C PRO A 56 0.99 -4.42 2.53
N TYR A 57 0.65 -3.15 2.33
CA TYR A 57 0.92 -2.46 1.06
C TYR A 57 2.41 -2.16 0.89
N ILE A 58 3.07 -1.69 1.94
CA ILE A 58 4.52 -1.44 1.91
C ILE A 58 5.27 -2.77 1.72
N LEU A 59 4.88 -3.81 2.45
CA LEU A 59 5.51 -5.12 2.34
C LEU A 59 5.39 -5.71 0.92
N SER A 60 4.20 -5.66 0.33
CA SER A 60 3.99 -6.14 -1.05
C SER A 60 4.75 -5.31 -2.09
N ALA A 61 4.83 -3.98 -1.92
CA ALA A 61 5.61 -3.11 -2.80
C ALA A 61 7.11 -3.42 -2.76
N VAL A 62 7.67 -3.65 -1.57
CA VAL A 62 9.09 -4.03 -1.40
C VAL A 62 9.38 -5.37 -2.06
N ILE A 63 8.55 -6.38 -1.83
CA ILE A 63 8.70 -7.71 -2.43
C ILE A 63 8.65 -7.61 -3.97
N GLY A 64 7.67 -6.88 -4.51
CA GLY A 64 7.54 -6.67 -5.95
C GLY A 64 8.75 -5.96 -6.56
N TYR A 65 9.27 -4.92 -5.88
CA TYR A 65 10.47 -4.20 -6.32
C TYR A 65 11.72 -5.08 -6.32
N LEU A 66 11.94 -5.87 -5.25
CA LEU A 66 13.07 -6.78 -5.15
C LEU A 66 13.01 -7.88 -6.23
N TRP A 67 11.82 -8.43 -6.48
CA TRP A 67 11.61 -9.42 -7.53
C TRP A 67 11.92 -8.85 -8.92
N TRP A 68 11.43 -7.65 -9.22
CA TRP A 68 11.70 -6.96 -10.48
C TRP A 68 13.20 -6.66 -10.68
N SER A 69 13.88 -6.21 -9.63
CA SER A 69 15.31 -5.94 -9.65
C SER A 69 16.15 -7.20 -9.87
N SER A 70 15.77 -8.31 -9.23
CA SER A 70 16.42 -9.62 -9.40
C SER A 70 16.22 -10.16 -10.82
N SER A 71 15.02 -10.03 -11.38
CA SER A 71 14.70 -10.49 -12.74
C SER A 71 15.59 -9.85 -13.82
N LYS A 72 15.93 -8.56 -13.66
CA LYS A 72 16.81 -7.85 -14.61
C LYS A 72 18.28 -8.29 -14.57
N ARG A 73 18.73 -9.04 -13.56
CA ARG A 73 20.13 -9.48 -13.44
C ARG A 73 20.45 -10.77 -14.20
N ASN A 74 19.45 -11.42 -14.81
CA ASN A 74 19.62 -12.65 -15.59
C ASN A 74 19.92 -12.42 -17.09
N ILE A 75 20.43 -11.26 -17.49
CA ILE A 75 21.06 -11.12 -18.81
C ILE A 75 22.39 -11.87 -18.73
N SER A 76 22.35 -13.18 -19.03
CA SER A 76 23.53 -14.02 -18.95
C SER A 76 24.59 -13.50 -19.96
N PRO A 77 25.87 -13.36 -19.56
CA PRO A 77 26.93 -12.95 -20.48
C PRO A 77 27.06 -13.92 -21.66
N VAL A 78 26.62 -15.16 -21.47
CA VAL A 78 26.50 -16.21 -22.49
C VAL A 78 25.54 -15.81 -23.63
N THR A 79 24.44 -15.12 -23.32
CA THR A 79 23.49 -14.62 -24.35
C THR A 79 24.11 -13.51 -25.21
N LEU A 80 24.88 -12.60 -24.61
CA LEU A 80 25.57 -11.52 -25.33
C LEU A 80 26.69 -12.08 -26.22
N LEU A 81 27.44 -13.07 -25.73
CA LEU A 81 28.46 -13.75 -26.51
C LEU A 81 27.85 -14.51 -27.69
N ARG A 82 26.75 -15.23 -27.48
CA ARG A 82 26.04 -15.96 -28.55
C ARG A 82 25.48 -15.03 -29.63
N GLN A 83 25.00 -13.84 -29.25
CA GLN A 83 24.58 -12.80 -30.21
C GLN A 83 25.75 -12.26 -31.02
N ARG A 84 26.90 -12.00 -30.39
CA ARG A 84 28.12 -11.57 -31.10
C ARG A 84 28.63 -12.63 -32.07
N ILE A 85 28.68 -13.90 -31.64
CA ILE A 85 29.10 -15.02 -32.50
C ILE A 85 28.15 -15.19 -33.69
N ARG A 86 26.82 -15.15 -33.49
CA ARG A 86 25.86 -15.20 -34.61
C ARG A 86 26.03 -14.06 -35.60
N LYS A 87 26.25 -12.83 -35.12
CA LYS A 87 26.52 -11.69 -36.00
C LYS A 87 27.82 -11.87 -36.79
N ALA A 88 28.88 -12.37 -36.15
CA ALA A 88 30.14 -12.65 -36.82
C ALA A 88 30.00 -13.76 -37.89
N PHE A 89 29.21 -14.80 -37.61
CA PHE A 89 28.99 -15.92 -38.53
C PHE A 89 28.04 -15.57 -39.69
N SER A 90 27.13 -14.62 -39.50
CA SER A 90 26.26 -14.09 -40.58
C SER A 90 27.00 -13.25 -41.62
N GLN A 91 28.27 -12.89 -41.35
CA GLN A 91 29.05 -11.97 -42.17
C GLN A 91 30.13 -12.67 -43.01
N VAL A 92 30.16 -14.02 -42.96
CA VAL A 92 30.99 -14.92 -43.78
C VAL A 92 30.06 -15.65 -44.74
#